data_AF-A0A7S0WR31-F1
#
_entry.id   AF-A0A7S0WR31-F1
#
_cell.length_a   1.000
_cell.length_b   1.000
_cell.length_c   1.000
_cell.angle_alpha   90.00
_cell.angle_beta   90.00
_cell.angle_gamma   90.00
#
_symmetry.space_group_name_H-M   'P 1'
#
loop_
_entity.id
_entity.type
_entity.pdbx_description
1 polymer ?
#
loop_
_entity_poly.entity_id
_entity_poly.type
_entity_poly.pdbx_seq_one_letter_code
_entity_poly.pdbx_strand_id
1 'polypeptide(L)'
;AGGVQLIDVRRHDERTLYGSIPGALHLPVDEWPLAQEKDPEEWELKYRFPKPSDDNIVILHSRTSRRAAWAAQLAADAGMKQCLVYRQGTYGWRLSQTVQAYSSYELGRAPPEPESFEADHIDLESAEAELRSLGILV
;
A
#
# COMPACT_ATOMS: atom_id res chain seq x y z
N ALA A 1 -19.58 7.71 4.05
CA ALA A 1 -18.63 8.84 4.14
C ALA A 1 -17.35 8.41 3.45
N GLY A 2 -16.80 9.25 2.57
CA GLY A 2 -15.54 8.98 1.88
C GLY A 2 -14.38 8.75 2.85
N GLY A 3 -13.43 7.92 2.46
CA GLY A 3 -12.27 7.54 3.26
C GLY A 3 -11.10 7.11 2.39
N VAL A 4 -9.94 6.90 3.02
CA VAL A 4 -8.72 6.46 2.32
C VAL A 4 -8.66 4.94 2.28
N GLN A 5 -8.45 4.37 1.09
CA GLN A 5 -8.19 2.95 0.90
C GLN A 5 -6.77 2.77 0.36
N LEU A 6 -5.88 2.23 1.19
CA LEU A 6 -4.53 1.82 0.77
C LEU A 6 -4.59 0.39 0.25
N ILE A 7 -4.27 0.18 -1.03
CA ILE A 7 -4.34 -1.14 -1.68
C ILE A 7 -2.95 -1.57 -2.13
N ASP A 8 -2.52 -2.72 -1.60
CA ASP A 8 -1.35 -3.46 -2.03
C ASP A 8 -1.68 -4.26 -3.30
N VAL A 9 -0.97 -3.98 -4.39
CA VAL A 9 -1.12 -4.68 -5.68
C VAL A 9 -0.02 -5.71 -5.95
N ARG A 10 0.77 -6.07 -4.92
CA ARG A 10 1.75 -7.17 -5.02
C ARG A 10 1.06 -8.52 -5.14
N ARG A 11 1.83 -9.53 -5.56
CA ARG A 11 1.37 -10.92 -5.57
C ARG A 11 1.19 -11.42 -4.13
N HIS A 12 0.43 -12.50 -3.96
CA HIS A 12 0.22 -13.12 -2.65
C HIS A 12 1.52 -13.58 -1.98
N ASP A 13 2.46 -14.17 -2.74
CA ASP A 13 3.74 -14.64 -2.22
C ASP A 13 4.56 -13.49 -1.64
N GLU A 14 4.71 -12.40 -2.39
CA GLU A 14 5.44 -11.22 -1.95
C GLU A 14 4.87 -10.60 -0.68
N ARG A 15 3.54 -10.47 -0.61
CA ARG A 15 2.87 -9.88 0.56
C ARG A 15 3.01 -10.75 1.80
N THR A 16 2.97 -12.07 1.64
CA THR A 16 3.03 -13.02 2.75
C THR A 16 4.47 -13.18 3.27
N LEU A 17 5.44 -13.25 2.36
CA LEU A 17 6.85 -13.46 2.69
C LEU A 17 7.51 -12.23 3.30
N TYR A 18 7.24 -11.05 2.75
CA TYR A 18 7.92 -9.80 3.14
C TYR A 18 7.06 -8.85 3.96
N GLY A 19 5.91 -9.34 4.46
CA GLY A 19 4.97 -8.54 5.23
C GLY A 19 4.20 -7.51 4.42
N SER A 20 3.31 -6.78 5.09
CA SER A 20 2.38 -5.81 4.50
C SER A 20 2.34 -4.54 5.34
N ILE A 21 2.17 -3.39 4.68
CA ILE A 21 1.93 -2.12 5.37
C ILE A 21 0.67 -2.28 6.25
N PRO A 22 0.70 -1.90 7.54
CA PRO A 22 -0.45 -2.02 8.41
C PRO A 22 -1.68 -1.30 7.84
N GLY A 23 -2.83 -1.98 7.85
CA GLY A 23 -4.08 -1.46 7.30
C GLY A 23 -4.20 -1.52 5.77
N ALA A 24 -3.17 -1.96 5.04
CA ALA A 24 -3.26 -2.13 3.59
C ALA A 24 -4.19 -3.29 3.22
N LEU A 25 -5.17 -2.97 2.36
CA LEU A 25 -6.02 -3.90 1.63
C LEU A 25 -5.20 -4.62 0.56
N HIS A 26 -5.66 -5.77 0.07
CA HIS A 26 -4.90 -6.55 -0.92
C HIS A 26 -5.73 -6.88 -2.14
N LEU A 27 -5.24 -6.48 -3.31
CA LEU A 27 -5.80 -6.83 -4.61
C LEU A 27 -4.65 -6.96 -5.62
N PRO A 28 -4.20 -8.19 -5.93
CA PRO A 28 -3.11 -8.42 -6.87
C PRO A 28 -3.31 -7.73 -8.22
N VAL A 29 -2.22 -7.18 -8.78
CA VAL A 29 -2.25 -6.40 -10.02
C VAL A 29 -2.82 -7.17 -11.22
N ASP A 30 -2.62 -8.49 -11.27
CA ASP A 30 -3.11 -9.38 -12.32
C ASP A 30 -4.63 -9.57 -12.26
N GLU A 31 -5.25 -9.41 -11.10
CA GLU A 31 -6.70 -9.42 -10.95
C GLU A 31 -7.33 -8.04 -11.13
N TRP A 32 -6.52 -6.96 -11.10
CA TRP A 32 -6.98 -5.58 -11.14
C TRP A 32 -7.92 -5.26 -12.32
N PRO A 33 -7.63 -5.66 -13.59
CA PRO A 33 -8.53 -5.36 -14.71
C PRO A 33 -9.92 -5.97 -14.53
N LEU A 34 -9.98 -7.25 -14.14
CA LEU A 34 -11.23 -7.98 -13.93
C LEU A 34 -11.97 -7.51 -12.67
N ALA A 35 -11.24 -6.99 -11.67
CA ALA A 35 -11.84 -6.44 -10.47
C ALA A 35 -12.72 -5.23 -10.79
N GLN A 36 -12.31 -4.37 -11.72
CA GLN A 36 -13.04 -3.15 -12.07
C GLN A 36 -14.46 -3.43 -12.60
N GLU A 37 -14.64 -4.55 -13.29
CA GLU A 37 -15.92 -4.97 -13.88
C GLU A 37 -16.94 -5.50 -12.85
N LYS A 38 -16.47 -5.86 -11.64
CA LYS A 38 -17.33 -6.44 -10.59
C LYS A 38 -18.29 -5.42 -10.01
N ASP A 39 -19.50 -5.83 -9.70
CA ASP A 39 -20.36 -5.01 -8.87
C ASP A 39 -19.84 -4.95 -7.40
N PRO A 40 -20.36 -4.06 -6.55
CA PRO A 40 -19.89 -3.92 -5.18
C PRO A 40 -19.99 -5.20 -4.33
N GLU A 41 -21.03 -6.02 -4.54
CA GLU A 41 -21.26 -7.24 -3.76
C GLU A 41 -20.25 -8.33 -4.16
N GLU A 42 -20.07 -8.54 -5.47
CA GLU A 42 -19.05 -9.46 -6.00
C GLU A 42 -17.63 -9.05 -5.61
N TRP A 43 -17.35 -7.75 -5.60
CA TRP A 43 -16.07 -7.21 -5.18
C TRP A 43 -15.80 -7.54 -3.72
N GLU A 44 -16.72 -7.22 -2.81
CA GLU A 44 -16.52 -7.43 -1.38
C GLU A 44 -16.48 -8.93 -1.04
N LEU A 45 -17.28 -9.74 -1.74
CA LEU A 45 -17.24 -11.19 -1.64
C LEU A 45 -15.92 -11.80 -2.14
N LYS A 46 -15.21 -11.17 -3.07
CA LYS A 46 -13.92 -11.68 -3.54
C LYS A 46 -12.75 -11.14 -2.72
N TYR A 47 -12.70 -9.82 -2.53
CA TYR A 47 -11.53 -9.11 -2.04
C TYR A 47 -11.60 -8.76 -0.55
N ARG A 48 -12.75 -9.01 0.11
CA ARG A 48 -12.94 -8.81 1.56
C ARG A 48 -12.81 -7.36 2.02
N PHE A 49 -13.06 -6.42 1.12
CA PHE A 49 -13.20 -4.99 1.44
C PHE A 49 -14.17 -4.32 0.47
N PRO A 50 -14.82 -3.20 0.84
CA PRO A 50 -15.77 -2.52 -0.03
C PRO A 50 -15.13 -1.97 -1.31
N LYS A 51 -15.80 -2.13 -2.45
CA LYS A 51 -15.37 -1.51 -3.72
C LYS A 51 -15.22 0.02 -3.52
N PRO A 52 -14.10 0.63 -3.97
CA PRO A 52 -13.95 2.08 -3.85
C PRO A 52 -15.07 2.82 -4.57
N SER A 53 -15.71 3.78 -3.90
CA SER A 53 -16.66 4.72 -4.49
C SER A 53 -15.97 6.01 -4.94
N ASP A 54 -16.72 6.89 -5.62
CA ASP A 54 -16.22 8.20 -6.07
C ASP A 54 -15.72 9.11 -4.94
N ASP A 55 -16.19 8.89 -3.71
CA ASP A 55 -15.79 9.66 -2.53
C ASP A 55 -14.53 9.09 -1.84
N ASN A 56 -14.04 7.93 -2.28
CA ASN A 56 -12.84 7.33 -1.74
C ASN A 56 -11.57 7.89 -2.38
N ILE A 57 -10.53 8.10 -1.57
CA ILE A 57 -9.17 8.28 -2.06
C ILE A 57 -8.52 6.90 -2.07
N VAL A 58 -8.20 6.40 -3.27
CA VAL A 58 -7.51 5.13 -3.45
C VAL A 58 -6.02 5.39 -3.59
N ILE A 59 -5.23 4.77 -2.72
CA ILE A 59 -3.76 4.83 -2.77
C ILE A 59 -3.27 3.43 -3.13
N LEU A 60 -2.63 3.30 -4.29
CA LEU A 60 -2.05 2.05 -4.76
C LEU A 60 -0.57 1.98 -4.43
N HIS A 61 -0.12 0.82 -3.99
CA HIS A 61 1.30 0.55 -3.80
C HIS A 61 1.68 -0.86 -4.23
N SER A 62 2.94 -1.04 -4.62
CA SER A 62 3.50 -2.35 -4.93
C SER A 62 4.81 -2.54 -4.14
N ARG A 63 5.75 -3.36 -4.66
CA ARG A 63 7.13 -3.38 -4.14
C ARG A 63 7.76 -1.99 -4.24
N THR A 64 7.72 -1.41 -5.44
CA THR A 64 8.08 0.00 -5.72
C THR A 64 6.88 0.66 -6.40
N SER A 65 7.07 1.38 -7.52
CA SER A 65 6.01 2.12 -8.21
C SER A 65 5.41 1.42 -9.43
N ARG A 66 6.15 0.54 -10.13
CA ARG A 66 5.79 0.13 -11.50
C ARG A 66 4.39 -0.48 -11.64
N ARG A 67 4.05 -1.47 -10.80
CA ARG A 67 2.73 -2.13 -10.84
C ARG A 67 1.62 -1.22 -10.34
N ALA A 68 1.89 -0.44 -9.30
CA ALA A 68 0.92 0.51 -8.76
C ALA A 68 0.58 1.62 -9.75
N ALA A 69 1.57 2.14 -10.49
CA ALA A 69 1.34 3.13 -11.53
C ALA A 69 0.49 2.58 -12.69
N TRP A 70 0.75 1.35 -13.11
CA TRP A 70 -0.07 0.70 -14.13
C TRP A 70 -1.51 0.48 -13.64
N ALA A 71 -1.70 -0.02 -12.42
CA ALA A 71 -3.03 -0.18 -11.83
C ALA A 71 -3.77 1.16 -11.66
N ALA A 72 -3.06 2.23 -11.29
CA ALA A 72 -3.63 3.57 -11.19
C ALA A 72 -4.11 4.09 -12.54
N GLN A 73 -3.34 3.86 -13.61
CA GLN A 73 -3.75 4.23 -14.97
C GLN A 73 -5.03 3.49 -15.37
N LEU A 74 -5.09 2.17 -15.16
CA LEU A 74 -6.29 1.39 -15.47
C LEU A 74 -7.50 1.82 -14.64
N ALA A 75 -7.30 2.17 -13.37
CA ALA A 75 -8.37 2.67 -12.52
C ALA A 75 -8.91 4.01 -13.04
N ALA A 76 -8.01 4.91 -13.46
CA ALA A 76 -8.37 6.19 -14.06
C ALA A 76 -9.13 5.99 -15.38
N ASP A 77 -8.67 5.07 -16.23
CA ASP A 77 -9.33 4.71 -17.50
C ASP A 77 -10.73 4.12 -17.25
N ALA A 78 -10.93 3.41 -16.13
CA ALA A 78 -12.22 2.88 -15.68
C ALA A 78 -13.10 3.92 -14.96
N GLY A 79 -12.67 5.18 -14.88
CA GLY A 79 -13.46 6.29 -14.32
C GLY A 79 -13.23 6.59 -12.84
N MET A 80 -12.29 5.91 -12.17
CA MET A 80 -11.95 6.20 -10.77
C MET A 80 -11.29 7.58 -10.64
N LYS A 81 -11.92 8.47 -9.86
CA LYS A 81 -11.54 9.90 -9.81
C LYS A 81 -10.30 10.22 -8.97
N GLN A 82 -10.10 9.48 -7.88
CA GLN A 82 -9.06 9.79 -6.88
C GLN A 82 -8.16 8.58 -6.67
N CYS A 83 -7.29 8.33 -7.66
CA CYS A 83 -6.30 7.24 -7.60
C CYS A 83 -4.88 7.80 -7.52
N LEU A 84 -4.18 7.50 -6.43
CA LEU A 84 -2.82 7.96 -6.13
C LEU A 84 -1.86 6.78 -6.06
N VAL A 85 -0.57 7.04 -6.23
CA VAL A 85 0.49 6.02 -6.17
C VAL A 85 1.46 6.35 -5.05
N TYR A 86 1.58 5.45 -4.08
CA TYR A 86 2.68 5.49 -3.12
C TYR A 86 3.95 4.93 -3.77
N ARG A 87 4.76 5.82 -4.36
CA ARG A 87 5.87 5.47 -5.27
C ARG A 87 6.96 4.60 -4.65
N GLN A 88 7.23 4.79 -3.37
CA GLN A 88 8.25 4.03 -2.65
C GLN A 88 7.81 2.58 -2.39
N GLY A 89 6.50 2.30 -2.40
CA GLY A 89 5.96 0.97 -2.16
C GLY A 89 6.37 0.40 -0.80
N THR A 90 6.29 -0.92 -0.67
CA THR A 90 6.83 -1.60 0.52
C THR A 90 8.35 -1.52 0.58
N TYR A 91 9.02 -1.41 -0.57
CA TYR A 91 10.47 -1.31 -0.63
C TYR A 91 10.99 -0.06 0.07
N GLY A 92 10.26 1.05 0.13
CA GLY A 92 10.67 2.24 0.89
C GLY A 92 9.84 2.50 2.16
N TRP A 93 9.04 1.53 2.60
CA TRP A 93 8.46 1.58 3.95
C TRP A 93 9.55 1.29 4.98
N ARG A 94 9.85 2.27 5.84
CA ARG A 94 10.94 2.19 6.83
C ARG A 94 10.48 2.35 8.27
N LEU A 95 9.19 2.57 8.52
CA LEU A 95 8.65 2.74 9.87
C LEU A 95 8.63 1.44 10.71
N SER A 96 8.77 0.27 10.09
CA SER A 96 8.76 -1.02 10.80
C SER A 96 9.55 -2.08 10.03
N GLN A 97 10.28 -2.93 10.77
CA GLN A 97 10.97 -4.11 10.22
C GLN A 97 10.02 -5.27 9.88
N THR A 98 8.74 -5.18 10.26
CA THR A 98 7.72 -6.18 9.86
C THR A 98 7.36 -6.11 8.38
N VAL A 99 7.74 -5.04 7.69
CA VAL A 99 7.66 -4.91 6.23
C VAL A 99 9.07 -4.88 5.70
N GLN A 100 9.47 -5.96 5.06
CA GLN A 100 10.85 -6.18 4.65
C GLN A 100 11.12 -5.58 3.27
N ALA A 101 12.30 -4.99 3.09
CA ALA A 101 12.81 -4.63 1.78
C ALA A 101 13.36 -5.88 1.09
N TYR A 102 13.14 -6.01 -0.22
CA TYR A 102 13.60 -7.16 -0.99
C TYR A 102 13.79 -6.80 -2.47
N SER A 103 14.72 -7.51 -3.10
CA SER A 103 15.00 -7.39 -4.53
C SER A 103 13.87 -7.99 -5.39
N SER A 104 13.68 -7.51 -6.62
CA SER A 104 12.64 -8.06 -7.48
C SER A 104 12.94 -9.50 -7.89
N TYR A 105 11.91 -10.34 -7.89
CA TYR A 105 11.99 -11.72 -8.35
C TYR A 105 10.71 -12.15 -9.09
N GLU A 106 10.86 -13.15 -9.96
CA GLU A 106 9.78 -13.74 -10.74
C GLU A 106 9.02 -14.79 -9.92
N LEU A 107 7.73 -14.98 -10.25
CA LEU A 107 6.93 -16.04 -9.64
C LEU A 107 7.53 -17.41 -9.97
N GLY A 108 7.66 -18.27 -8.95
CA GLY A 108 8.26 -19.60 -9.08
C GLY A 108 9.79 -19.63 -8.97
N ARG A 109 10.46 -18.47 -8.92
CA ARG A 109 11.87 -18.40 -8.50
C ARG A 109 11.98 -18.39 -6.98
N ALA A 110 13.13 -18.81 -6.46
CA ALA A 110 13.43 -18.71 -5.04
C ALA A 110 13.30 -17.24 -4.59
N PRO A 111 12.50 -16.94 -3.55
CA PRO A 111 12.40 -15.58 -3.01
C PRO A 111 13.78 -15.13 -2.49
N PRO A 112 14.22 -13.89 -2.77
CA PRO A 112 15.46 -13.37 -2.22
C PRO A 112 15.37 -13.19 -0.70
N GLU A 113 16.52 -13.28 -0.04
CA GLU A 113 16.62 -12.88 1.37
C GLU A 113 16.26 -11.39 1.54
N PRO A 114 15.60 -11.03 2.65
CA PRO A 114 15.34 -9.63 2.98
C PRO A 114 16.61 -8.78 3.01
N GLU A 115 16.53 -7.57 2.47
CA GLU A 115 17.57 -6.56 2.56
C GLU A 115 17.52 -5.87 3.93
N SER A 116 18.68 -5.69 4.56
CA SER A 116 18.77 -4.98 5.84
C SER A 116 18.57 -3.49 5.66
N PHE A 117 17.86 -2.88 6.60
CA PHE A 117 17.71 -1.43 6.69
C PHE A 117 17.50 -1.01 8.16
N GLU A 118 17.81 0.24 8.46
CA GLU A 118 17.48 0.86 9.74
C GLU A 118 16.06 1.41 9.67
N ALA A 119 15.24 1.08 10.68
CA ALA A 119 13.90 1.63 10.75
C ALA A 119 13.94 3.10 11.14
N ASP A 120 13.11 3.90 10.49
CA ASP A 120 12.91 5.30 10.87
C ASP A 120 12.37 5.33 12.30
N HIS A 121 13.02 6.11 13.16
CA HIS A 121 12.58 6.33 14.53
C HIS A 121 12.02 7.74 14.65
N ILE A 122 10.91 7.85 15.37
CA ILE A 122 10.34 9.14 15.73
C ILE A 122 11.04 9.57 17.02
N ASP A 123 11.73 10.70 16.98
CA ASP A 123 12.31 11.32 18.18
C ASP A 123 11.20 12.03 18.96
N LEU A 124 10.46 11.25 19.74
CA LEU A 124 9.36 11.74 20.57
C LEU A 124 9.85 12.72 21.64
N GLU A 125 11.05 12.50 22.18
CA GLU A 125 11.61 13.36 23.23
C GLU A 125 11.87 14.77 22.68
N SER A 126 12.56 14.88 21.54
CA SER A 126 12.80 16.17 20.89
C SER A 126 11.49 16.84 20.48
N ALA A 127 10.53 16.08 19.95
CA ALA A 127 9.23 16.61 19.56
C ALA A 127 8.44 17.17 20.77
N GLU A 128 8.40 16.44 21.89
CA GLU A 128 7.75 16.90 23.11
C GLU A 128 8.43 18.13 23.70
N ALA A 129 9.77 18.15 23.73
CA ALA A 129 10.54 19.29 24.23
C ALA A 129 10.25 20.56 23.42
N GLU A 130 10.22 20.45 22.08
CA GLU A 130 9.85 21.56 21.20
C GLU A 130 8.42 22.04 21.46
N LEU A 131 7.43 21.13 21.50
CA LEU A 131 6.02 21.49 21.71
C LEU A 131 5.77 22.14 23.07
N ARG A 132 6.49 21.73 24.12
CA ARG A 132 6.48 22.39 25.44
C ARG A 132 7.09 23.78 25.38
N SER A 133 8.21 23.95 24.68
CA SER A 133 8.85 25.27 24.50
C SER A 133 7.95 26.27 23.77
N LEU A 134 7.10 25.76 22.86
CA LEU A 134 6.12 26.55 22.12
C LEU A 134 4.81 26.78 22.91
N GLY A 135 4.65 26.19 24.09
CA GLY A 135 3.43 26.29 24.90
C GLY A 135 2.20 25.59 24.31
N ILE A 136 2.40 24.72 23.31
CA ILE A 136 1.34 23.93 22.68
C ILE A 136 0.99 22.72 23.57
N LEU A 137 2.02 22.08 24.13
CA LEU A 137 1.88 20.96 25.06
C LEU A 137 2.11 21.49 26.48
N VAL A 138 1.07 21.38 27.33
CA VAL A 138 1.09 21.86 28.72
C VAL A 138 1.68 20.81 29.64
#